data_AF-A0A3N5F784-F1
#
_entry.id   AF-A0A3N5F784-F1
#
_cell.length_a   1.000
_cell.length_b   1.000
_cell.length_c   1.000
_cell.angle_alpha   90.00
_cell.angle_beta   90.00
_cell.angle_gamma   90.00
#
_symmetry.space_group_name_H-M   'P 1'
#
loop_
_entity.id
_entity.type
_entity.pdbx_description
1 polymer ?
#
loop_
_entity_poly.entity_id
_entity_poly.type
_entity_poly.pdbx_seq_one_letter_code
_entity_poly.pdbx_strand_id
1 'polypeptide(L)' 'MSKSAVQKIVPHLWYTREAEEAARFYATVFPDSRVDRVTSLPAESPSGPAGSVDVVEFTLCGQAFMAI' A
#
# COMPACT_ATOMS: atom_id res chain seq x y z
N MET A 1 -3.51 15.75 23.62
CA MET A 1 -3.26 14.58 22.74
C MET A 1 -4.42 14.50 21.75
N SER A 2 -4.16 14.76 20.46
CA SER A 2 -5.20 14.63 19.43
C SER A 2 -5.53 13.15 19.27
N LYS A 3 -6.81 12.81 19.38
CA LYS A 3 -7.30 11.45 19.14
C LYS A 3 -7.05 11.18 17.65
N SER A 4 -6.15 10.25 17.32
CA SER A 4 -5.96 9.83 15.93
C SER A 4 -7.32 9.40 15.39
N ALA A 5 -7.86 10.16 14.43
CA ALA A 5 -9.14 9.83 13.84
C ALA A 5 -8.94 8.54 13.06
N VAL A 6 -9.69 7.49 13.42
CA VAL A 6 -9.68 6.23 12.66
C VAL A 6 -10.11 6.56 11.23
N GLN A 7 -9.24 6.26 10.27
CA GLN A 7 -9.51 6.48 8.85
C GLN A 7 -10.60 5.51 8.39
N LYS A 8 -11.74 6.04 7.93
CA LYS A 8 -12.90 5.23 7.53
C LYS A 8 -12.81 4.69 6.10
N ILE A 9 -12.05 5.35 5.24
CA ILE A 9 -11.90 5.02 3.82
C ILE A 9 -10.41 4.90 3.54
N VAL A 10 -9.97 3.75 3.03
CA VAL A 10 -8.58 3.51 2.63
C VAL A 10 -8.52 3.51 1.11
N PRO A 11 -7.85 4.48 0.48
CA PRO A 11 -7.66 4.46 -0.96
C PRO A 11 -6.88 3.22 -1.38
N HIS A 12 -7.36 2.57 -2.44
CA HIS A 12 -6.68 1.44 -3.05
C HIS A 12 -6.19 1.81 -4.45
N LEU A 13 -4.88 1.78 -4.65
CA LEU A 13 -4.22 2.14 -5.90
C LEU A 13 -3.84 0.86 -6.65
N TRP A 14 -4.34 0.72 -7.87
CA TRP A 14 -3.99 -0.42 -8.73
C TRP A 14 -2.85 -0.04 -9.66
N TYR A 15 -1.85 -0.89 -9.77
CA TYR A 15 -0.73 -0.75 -10.67
C TYR A 15 -0.67 -1.92 -11.65
N THR A 16 -0.18 -1.66 -12.86
CA THR A 16 0.11 -2.74 -13.81
C THR A 16 1.33 -3.56 -13.38
N ARG A 17 2.32 -2.89 -12.77
CA ARG A 17 3.55 -3.46 -12.19
C ARG A 17 4.03 -2.53 -11.07
N GLU A 18 4.95 -3.00 -10.23
CA GLU A 18 5.78 -2.15 -9.36
C GLU A 18 5.01 -1.40 -8.24
N ALA A 19 3.90 -1.96 -7.74
CA ALA A 19 3.15 -1.36 -6.63
C ALA A 19 4.02 -1.10 -5.38
N GLU A 20 4.92 -2.02 -5.04
CA GLU A 20 5.85 -1.85 -3.92
C GLU A 20 6.87 -0.73 -4.17
N GLU A 21 7.44 -0.66 -5.37
CA GLU A 21 8.41 0.37 -5.73
C GLU A 21 7.77 1.76 -5.69
N ALA A 22 6.53 1.89 -6.20
CA ALA A 22 5.76 3.12 -6.13
C ALA A 22 5.52 3.55 -4.67
N ALA A 23 5.07 2.62 -3.80
CA ALA A 23 4.86 2.91 -2.39
C ALA A 23 6.16 3.34 -1.67
N ARG A 24 7.27 2.65 -1.96
CA ARG A 24 8.60 3.01 -1.44
C ARG A 24 9.04 4.39 -1.92
N PHE A 25 8.82 4.72 -3.19
CA PHE A 25 9.12 6.04 -3.73
C PHE A 25 8.29 7.12 -3.03
N TYR A 26 6.97 6.95 -2.91
CA TYR A 26 6.11 7.93 -2.23
C TYR A 26 6.54 8.16 -0.78
N ALA A 27 6.95 7.11 -0.07
CA ALA A 27 7.48 7.22 1.29
C ALA A 27 8.74 8.09 1.39
N THR A 28 9.52 8.23 0.31
CA THR A 28 10.68 9.14 0.26
C THR A 28 10.30 10.58 -0.07
N VAL A 29 9.15 10.80 -0.72
CA VAL A 29 8.71 12.11 -1.21
C VAL A 29 7.88 12.84 -0.16
N PHE A 30 6.97 12.13 0.50
CA PHE A 30 6.02 12.74 1.43
C PHE A 30 6.50 12.62 2.88
N PRO A 31 6.31 13.68 3.71
CA PRO A 31 6.61 13.58 5.14
C PRO A 31 5.66 12.62 5.85
N ASP A 32 6.06 12.10 7.01
CA ASP A 32 5.27 11.13 7.80
C ASP A 32 4.73 9.97 6.95
N SER A 33 5.60 9.41 6.12
CA SER A 33 5.26 8.38 5.14
C SER A 33 6.22 7.20 5.24
N ARG A 34 5.70 6.00 5.02
CA ARG A 34 6.43 4.73 5.13
C ARG A 34 5.66 3.59 4.48
N VAL A 35 6.35 2.54 4.10
CA VAL A 35 5.71 1.25 3.80
C VAL A 35 5.48 0.53 5.11
N ASP A 36 4.24 0.10 5.36
CA ASP A 36 3.83 -0.57 6.59
C ASP A 36 3.93 -2.09 6.45
N ARG A 37 3.49 -2.65 5.32
CA ARG A 37 3.51 -4.10 5.06
C ARG A 37 3.51 -4.42 3.58
N VAL A 38 4.19 -5.49 3.20
CA VAL A 38 4.12 -6.11 1.87
C VAL A 38 3.74 -7.57 2.06
N THR A 39 2.72 -8.04 1.34
CA THR A 39 2.20 -9.41 1.45
C THR A 39 1.89 -9.97 0.09
N SER A 40 2.59 -11.04 -0.29
CA SER A 40 2.30 -11.77 -1.52
C SER A 40 0.97 -12.52 -1.40
N LEU A 41 0.11 -12.36 -2.40
CA LEU A 41 -1.22 -12.95 -2.45
C LEU A 41 -1.07 -14.47 -2.66
N PRO A 42 -1.52 -15.32 -1.73
CA PRO A 42 -1.28 -16.77 -1.82
C PRO A 42 -2.20 -17.49 -2.80
N ALA A 43 -3.20 -16.79 -3.36
CA ALA A 43 -4.18 -17.34 -4.29
C ALA A 43 -3.97 -16.78 -5.69
N GLU A 44 -4.45 -17.50 -6.71
CA GLU A 44 -4.54 -16.94 -8.05
C GLU A 44 -5.55 -15.78 -8.08
N SER A 45 -5.27 -14.79 -8.90
CA SER A 45 -6.11 -13.62 -9.09
C SER A 45 -6.11 -13.18 -10.56
N PRO A 46 -7.07 -12.33 -10.99
CA PRO A 46 -7.01 -11.70 -12.30
C PRO A 46 -5.73 -10.89 -12.54
N SER A 47 -5.06 -10.45 -11.48
CA SER A 47 -3.80 -9.70 -11.54
C SER A 47 -2.56 -10.58 -11.69
N GLY A 48 -2.67 -11.90 -11.45
CA GLY A 48 -1.54 -12.82 -11.58
C GLY A 48 -1.70 -14.13 -10.80
N PRO A 49 -0.81 -15.11 -11.05
CA PRO A 49 -0.78 -16.38 -10.35
C PRO A 49 -0.50 -16.22 -8.84
N ALA A 50 -0.75 -17.30 -8.09
CA ALA A 50 -0.47 -17.36 -6.66
C ALA A 50 1.00 -16.99 -6.36
N GLY A 51 1.17 -16.07 -5.42
CA GLY A 51 2.47 -15.58 -4.96
C GLY A 51 3.11 -14.51 -5.86
N SER A 52 2.50 -14.12 -6.98
CA SER A 52 3.08 -13.12 -7.89
C SER A 52 2.53 -11.71 -7.74
N VAL A 53 1.50 -11.52 -6.92
CA VAL A 53 0.86 -10.22 -6.69
C VAL A 53 1.15 -9.80 -5.26
N ASP A 54 1.75 -8.64 -5.06
CA ASP A 54 2.03 -8.12 -3.73
C ASP A 54 0.98 -7.09 -3.32
N VAL A 55 0.28 -7.37 -2.23
CA VAL A 55 -0.54 -6.37 -1.53
C VAL A 55 0.37 -5.53 -0.66
N VAL A 56 0.42 -4.24 -0.95
CA VAL A 56 1.25 -3.26 -0.25
C VAL A 56 0.38 -2.35 0.58
N GLU A 57 0.62 -2.31 1.88
CA GLU A 57 0.05 -1.34 2.81
C GLU A 57 1.11 -0.28 3.12
N PHE A 58 0.74 0.98 3.04
CA PHE A 58 1.64 2.09 3.27
C PHE A 58 0.90 3.31 3.80
N THR A 59 1.65 4.19 4.46
CA THR A 59 1.17 5.45 5.00
C THR A 59 1.75 6.60 4.18
N LEU A 60 0.91 7.51 3.72
CA LEU A 60 1.33 8.80 3.14
C LEU A 60 0.75 9.96 3.95
N CYS A 61 1.60 10.89 4.40
CA CYS A 61 1.20 12.04 5.22
C CYS A 61 0.31 11.64 6.42
N GLY A 62 0.64 10.54 7.09
CA GLY A 62 -0.13 10.01 8.22
C GLY A 62 -1.46 9.32 7.85
N GLN A 63 -1.78 9.15 6.56
CA GLN A 63 -2.98 8.47 6.07
C GLN A 63 -2.67 7.09 5.50
N ALA A 64 -3.52 6.10 5.74
CA ALA A 64 -3.34 4.73 5.26
C ALA A 64 -3.75 4.57 3.79
N PHE A 65 -2.99 3.79 3.04
CA PHE A 65 -3.22 3.42 1.65
C PHE A 65 -2.95 1.92 1.44
N MET A 66 -3.53 1.36 0.38
CA MET A 66 -3.23 0.03 -0.11
C MET A 66 -2.92 0.05 -1.60
N ALA A 67 -2.10 -0.87 -2.08
CA ALA A 67 -1.84 -1.09 -3.50
C ALA A 67 -1.67 -2.57 -3.87
N ILE A 68 -1.92 -2.90 -5.15
CA ILE A 68 -1.58 -4.17 -5.82
C ILE A 68 -1.06 -3.90 -7.22
#